data_AF-A0A1F3D7R0-F1
#
_entry.id   AF-A0A1F3D7R0-F1
#
_cell.length_a   1.000
_cell.length_b   1.000
_cell.length_c   1.000
_cell.angle_alpha   90.00
_cell.angle_beta   90.00
_cell.angle_gamma   90.00
#
_symmetry.space_group_name_H-M   'P 1'
#
loop_
_entity.id
_entity.type
_entity.pdbx_description
1 polymer ?
#
loop_
_entity_poly.entity_id
_entity_poly.type
_entity_poly.pdbx_seq_one_letter_code
_entity_poly.pdbx_strand_id
1 'polypeptide(L)'
;MKNKLKLLKGAVSGDNRREFLKKAGVLFGGISVASYMTSPVEELIAETTSGVKRSSNPSDLKITDMRYCVLQLAEDGSRNTIIRIDTNQGIYGLGEVRDAADVRYALFLKSRILGENPCNVEMLFKTIKQFGFHGRQGGGVSAVEMALWDLAGKAFGVPCWMLLGGRYRNKVRLYSYIPVHNWANMDEAKFREDVNQRINLQGYTWLKFYPSLETIGHIPGITVNSKYWAEPKFTEITSYNKTKQPFTQLQITDKGLDELARYVDFIRSVVGYEVPLSADGFGNYDINNCISVGRKLFPYRLAWLEDMLSWEMTDQMKVLTEALETPVLTGEDIYLKEEFIKLCDNHVVDIIHPDLHTSGGILETKKIGDYAEEKGIAMAMHCSSTPVGFMASAHCAAATQNFLALEMTTQAVDNAWWHNLVKTTDGRKLVESGYANVSDTAPGLGIELNEDEIKKHLFPGDNSYFAPTSEWNERRSEDHLWSGRFTIGQPTGIVPK
;
A
#
# COMPACT_ATOMS: atom_id res chain seq x y z
N MET A 1 -54.18 -10.72 -13.80
CA MET A 1 -55.00 -9.73 -13.07
C MET A 1 -55.75 -10.27 -11.84
N LYS A 2 -56.18 -11.54 -11.77
CA LYS A 2 -57.01 -12.04 -10.66
C LYS A 2 -56.29 -12.38 -9.33
N ASN A 3 -54.96 -12.47 -9.30
CA ASN A 3 -54.20 -12.79 -8.07
C ASN A 3 -53.63 -11.57 -7.30
N LYS A 4 -53.76 -10.33 -7.81
CA LYS A 4 -53.25 -9.13 -7.12
C LYS A 4 -54.20 -8.55 -6.05
N LEU A 5 -55.44 -9.05 -5.95
CA LEU A 5 -56.49 -8.45 -5.12
C LEU A 5 -56.68 -9.09 -3.72
N LYS A 6 -55.94 -10.15 -3.39
CA LYS A 6 -56.17 -10.92 -2.16
C LYS A 6 -55.41 -10.41 -0.93
N LEU A 7 -54.37 -9.58 -1.12
CA LEU A 7 -53.55 -9.02 -0.04
C LEU A 7 -54.10 -7.73 0.60
N LEU A 8 -55.23 -7.20 0.10
CA LEU A 8 -55.75 -5.88 0.50
C LEU A 8 -57.11 -5.92 1.23
N LYS A 9 -57.67 -7.10 1.52
CA LYS A 9 -59.02 -7.21 2.13
C LYS A 9 -59.06 -7.40 3.65
N GLY A 10 -57.93 -7.28 4.34
CA GLY A 10 -57.83 -7.59 5.78
C GLY A 10 -57.94 -6.42 6.76
N ALA A 11 -57.86 -5.15 6.34
CA ALA A 11 -57.73 -4.06 7.30
C ALA A 11 -58.26 -2.72 6.76
N VAL A 12 -59.58 -2.49 6.79
CA VAL A 12 -60.12 -1.12 6.71
C VAL A 12 -61.40 -1.01 7.55
N SER A 13 -61.26 -0.66 8.82
CA SER A 13 -62.25 0.21 9.49
C SER A 13 -61.95 1.66 9.11
N GLY A 14 -62.97 2.52 9.08
CA GLY A 14 -62.99 3.82 8.40
C GLY A 14 -61.91 4.84 8.76
N ASP A 15 -61.25 4.69 9.91
CA ASP A 15 -60.24 5.65 10.40
C ASP A 15 -58.81 5.42 9.88
N ASN A 16 -58.54 4.27 9.24
CA ASN A 16 -57.18 3.85 8.89
C ASN A 16 -56.70 4.24 7.48
N ARG A 17 -57.54 4.82 6.63
CA ARG A 17 -57.15 5.18 5.24
C ARG A 17 -56.11 6.29 5.18
N ARG A 18 -56.20 7.27 6.06
CA ARG A 18 -55.27 8.43 6.09
C ARG A 18 -53.90 8.02 6.63
N GLU A 19 -53.88 7.13 7.61
CA GLU A 19 -52.65 6.56 8.15
C GLU A 19 -52.00 5.56 7.18
N PHE A 20 -52.81 4.76 6.49
CA PHE A 20 -52.35 3.89 5.39
C PHE A 20 -51.75 4.70 4.23
N LEU A 21 -52.38 5.80 3.80
CA LEU A 21 -51.83 6.66 2.74
C LEU A 21 -50.55 7.38 3.17
N LYS A 22 -50.43 7.78 4.45
CA LYS A 22 -49.19 8.33 5.01
C LYS A 22 -48.09 7.27 5.09
N LYS A 23 -48.40 6.07 5.60
CA LYS A 23 -47.46 4.94 5.67
C LYS A 23 -47.06 4.44 4.29
N ALA A 24 -47.97 4.41 3.32
CA ALA A 24 -47.68 4.06 1.93
C ALA A 24 -46.82 5.13 1.25
N GLY A 25 -47.09 6.42 1.48
CA GLY A 25 -46.21 7.50 1.01
C GLY A 25 -44.79 7.40 1.55
N VAL A 26 -44.60 6.88 2.77
CA VAL A 26 -43.28 6.58 3.34
C VAL A 26 -42.69 5.27 2.79
N LEU A 27 -43.52 4.22 2.61
CA LEU A 27 -43.09 2.92 2.08
C LEU A 27 -42.61 2.99 0.62
N PHE A 28 -43.15 3.94 -0.16
CA PHE A 28 -42.85 4.12 -1.58
C PHE A 28 -42.03 5.40 -1.86
N GLY A 29 -41.33 5.95 -0.86
CA GLY A 29 -40.41 7.07 -1.07
C GLY A 29 -41.04 8.35 -1.63
N GLY A 30 -42.31 8.63 -1.29
CA GLY A 30 -43.06 9.80 -1.77
C GLY A 30 -43.99 9.52 -2.95
N ILE A 31 -43.94 8.33 -3.55
CA ILE A 31 -44.79 7.96 -4.70
C ILE A 31 -46.21 7.62 -4.23
N SER A 32 -47.20 8.22 -4.89
CA SER A 32 -48.61 7.90 -4.64
C SER A 32 -48.93 6.47 -5.12
N VAL A 33 -49.82 5.77 -4.41
CA VAL A 33 -50.27 4.41 -4.84
C VAL A 33 -50.85 4.42 -6.26
N ALA A 34 -51.41 5.56 -6.70
CA ALA A 34 -51.89 5.74 -8.06
C ALA A 34 -50.73 5.77 -9.08
N SER A 35 -49.71 6.61 -8.86
CA SER A 35 -48.49 6.65 -9.68
C SER A 35 -47.79 5.29 -9.74
N TYR A 36 -47.72 4.57 -8.61
CA TYR A 36 -47.14 3.22 -8.56
C TYR A 36 -47.83 2.21 -9.48
N MET A 37 -49.13 2.38 -9.76
CA MET A 37 -49.89 1.48 -10.62
C MET A 37 -49.94 1.91 -12.08
N THR A 38 -49.63 3.17 -12.40
CA THR A 38 -49.83 3.74 -13.74
C THR A 38 -48.55 4.21 -14.43
N SER A 39 -47.48 4.48 -13.69
CA SER A 39 -46.21 4.89 -14.27
C SER A 39 -45.47 3.70 -14.89
N PRO A 40 -44.71 3.91 -15.99
CA PRO A 40 -43.74 2.94 -16.49
C PRO A 40 -42.77 2.52 -15.38
N VAL A 41 -42.32 1.26 -15.42
CA VAL A 41 -41.42 0.70 -14.39
C VAL A 41 -40.14 1.51 -14.29
N GLU A 42 -39.62 2.02 -15.40
CA GLU A 42 -38.42 2.85 -15.48
C GLU A 42 -38.57 4.17 -14.72
N GLU A 43 -39.74 4.82 -14.85
CA GLU A 43 -40.03 6.10 -14.20
C GLU A 43 -40.22 5.91 -12.68
N LEU A 44 -40.84 4.81 -12.29
CA LEU A 44 -40.96 4.37 -10.91
C LEU A 44 -39.60 4.07 -10.25
N ILE A 45 -38.70 3.42 -10.98
CA ILE A 45 -37.32 3.18 -10.51
C ILE A 45 -36.57 4.51 -10.40
N ALA A 46 -36.68 5.40 -11.38
CA ALA A 46 -36.04 6.71 -11.34
C ALA A 46 -36.53 7.56 -10.16
N GLU A 47 -37.83 7.62 -9.90
CA GLU A 47 -38.40 8.35 -8.76
C GLU A 47 -38.03 7.70 -7.42
N THR A 48 -38.19 6.37 -7.26
CA THR A 48 -37.85 5.69 -6.00
C THR A 48 -36.36 5.75 -5.68
N THR A 49 -35.48 5.86 -6.69
CA THR A 49 -34.04 5.97 -6.51
C THR A 49 -33.52 7.41 -6.50
N SER A 50 -34.36 8.40 -6.81
CA SER A 50 -34.00 9.83 -6.82
C SER A 50 -33.53 10.37 -5.47
N GLY A 51 -33.98 9.75 -4.36
CA GLY A 51 -33.53 10.06 -3.00
C GLY A 51 -32.19 9.43 -2.61
N VAL A 52 -31.64 8.53 -3.43
CA VAL A 52 -30.33 7.92 -3.19
C VAL A 52 -29.25 8.84 -3.77
N LYS A 53 -28.43 9.45 -2.93
CA LYS A 53 -27.21 10.14 -3.38
C LYS A 53 -26.28 9.12 -4.03
N ARG A 54 -26.25 9.10 -5.36
CA ARG A 54 -25.33 8.27 -6.15
C ARG A 54 -24.32 9.17 -6.83
N SER A 55 -23.04 8.96 -6.56
CA SER A 55 -21.95 9.66 -7.27
C SER A 55 -21.80 9.15 -8.71
N SER A 56 -22.31 7.95 -9.00
CA SER A 56 -22.27 7.29 -10.31
C SER A 56 -23.33 6.17 -10.41
N ASN A 57 -23.53 5.60 -11.60
CA ASN A 57 -24.16 4.30 -11.80
C ASN A 57 -23.06 3.23 -11.98
N PRO A 58 -22.74 2.43 -10.93
CA PRO A 58 -21.63 1.48 -10.97
C PRO A 58 -21.69 0.45 -12.11
N SER A 59 -22.88 0.06 -12.57
CA SER A 59 -23.03 -0.90 -13.67
C SER A 59 -22.55 -0.37 -15.02
N ASP A 60 -22.62 0.95 -15.21
CA ASP A 60 -22.40 1.61 -16.50
C ASP A 60 -21.06 2.36 -16.54
N LEU A 61 -20.25 2.22 -15.48
CA LEU A 61 -18.92 2.82 -15.43
C LEU A 61 -18.02 2.14 -16.45
N LYS A 62 -17.24 2.97 -17.15
CA LYS A 62 -16.22 2.57 -18.10
C LYS A 62 -14.99 3.40 -17.90
N ILE A 63 -13.84 2.75 -17.85
CA ILE A 63 -12.53 3.42 -17.84
C ILE A 63 -12.33 4.12 -19.18
N THR A 64 -12.04 5.41 -19.14
CA THR A 64 -11.85 6.25 -20.34
C THR A 64 -10.40 6.66 -20.54
N ASP A 65 -9.61 6.73 -19.48
CA ASP A 65 -8.22 7.16 -19.54
C ASP A 65 -7.43 6.69 -18.30
N MET A 66 -6.11 6.69 -18.42
CA MET A 66 -5.19 6.50 -17.30
C MET A 66 -4.04 7.48 -17.46
N ARG A 67 -3.86 8.37 -16.49
CA ARG A 67 -2.94 9.51 -16.55
C ARG A 67 -2.02 9.46 -15.34
N TYR A 68 -0.97 10.28 -15.35
CA TYR A 68 -0.03 10.31 -14.24
C TYR A 68 0.53 11.71 -13.96
N CYS A 69 1.16 11.86 -12.81
CA CYS A 69 2.14 12.91 -12.54
C CYS A 69 3.30 12.32 -11.72
N VAL A 70 4.49 12.88 -11.86
CA VAL A 70 5.70 12.44 -11.14
C VAL A 70 6.08 13.51 -10.14
N LEU A 71 6.30 13.10 -8.89
CA LEU A 71 6.73 13.96 -7.80
C LEU A 71 8.18 13.65 -7.41
N GLN A 72 8.89 14.66 -6.95
CA GLN A 72 10.18 14.52 -6.29
C GLN A 72 9.96 14.73 -4.79
N LEU A 73 9.87 13.64 -4.02
CA LEU A 73 9.57 13.74 -2.58
C LEU A 73 10.82 13.86 -1.71
N ALA A 74 11.96 13.38 -2.18
CA ALA A 74 13.21 13.44 -1.43
C ALA A 74 14.28 14.22 -2.18
N GLU A 75 15.19 14.80 -1.40
CA GLU A 75 16.30 15.62 -1.89
C GLU A 75 17.29 14.81 -2.74
N ASP A 76 17.30 13.48 -2.59
CA ASP A 76 18.14 12.54 -3.34
C ASP A 76 17.71 12.35 -4.80
N GLY A 77 16.57 12.91 -5.21
CA GLY A 77 16.04 12.78 -6.57
C GLY A 77 15.16 11.56 -6.82
N SER A 78 14.82 10.80 -5.77
CA SER A 78 13.83 9.73 -5.84
C SER A 78 12.48 10.25 -6.31
N ARG A 79 11.77 9.38 -7.05
CA ARG A 79 10.54 9.71 -7.75
C ARG A 79 9.39 8.90 -7.17
N ASN A 80 8.26 9.56 -6.97
CA ASN A 80 6.98 8.93 -6.66
C ASN A 80 5.99 9.28 -7.77
N THR A 81 5.29 8.29 -8.30
CA THR A 81 4.37 8.52 -9.43
C THR A 81 2.95 8.21 -9.02
N ILE A 82 2.08 9.23 -9.07
CA ILE A 82 0.65 9.06 -8.87
C ILE A 82 0.01 8.80 -10.23
N ILE A 83 -0.81 7.75 -10.32
CA ILE A 83 -1.69 7.52 -11.46
C ILE A 83 -3.12 7.91 -11.12
N ARG A 84 -3.86 8.32 -12.15
CA ARG A 84 -5.29 8.61 -12.10
C ARG A 84 -6.00 7.86 -13.20
N ILE A 85 -7.02 7.07 -12.86
CA ILE A 85 -7.88 6.38 -13.81
C ILE A 85 -9.21 7.14 -13.92
N ASP A 86 -9.51 7.64 -15.12
CA ASP A 86 -10.72 8.40 -15.41
C ASP A 86 -11.86 7.52 -15.92
N THR A 87 -13.10 7.97 -15.71
CA THR A 87 -14.30 7.25 -16.16
C THR A 87 -15.23 8.11 -17.02
N ASN A 88 -16.20 7.46 -17.65
CA ASN A 88 -17.28 8.10 -18.42
C ASN A 88 -18.31 8.87 -17.57
N GLN A 89 -18.22 8.83 -16.24
CA GLN A 89 -19.19 9.46 -15.33
C GLN A 89 -18.55 10.54 -14.44
N GLY A 90 -17.36 11.01 -14.78
CA GLY A 90 -16.72 12.14 -14.11
C GLY A 90 -16.05 11.83 -12.76
N ILE A 91 -16.12 10.57 -12.29
CA ILE A 91 -15.32 10.10 -11.15
C ILE A 91 -13.98 9.52 -11.62
N TYR A 92 -12.98 9.60 -10.77
CA TYR A 92 -11.64 9.06 -11.01
C TYR A 92 -11.09 8.36 -9.76
N GLY A 93 -10.19 7.40 -9.99
CA GLY A 93 -9.46 6.68 -8.95
C GLY A 93 -7.99 7.05 -8.93
N LEU A 94 -7.41 7.04 -7.75
CA LEU A 94 -6.00 7.33 -7.51
C LEU A 94 -5.24 6.07 -7.11
N GLY A 95 -4.06 5.90 -7.67
CA GLY A 95 -3.12 4.87 -7.29
C GLY A 95 -1.69 5.41 -7.35
N GLU A 96 -0.75 4.68 -6.78
CA GLU A 96 0.64 5.10 -6.73
C GLU A 96 1.56 3.97 -7.18
N VAL A 97 2.45 4.29 -8.11
CA VAL A 97 3.54 3.39 -8.52
C VAL A 97 4.62 3.47 -7.45
N ARG A 98 5.14 2.32 -7.05
CA ARG A 98 6.19 2.18 -6.02
C ARG A 98 7.32 3.21 -6.18
N ASP A 99 7.86 3.67 -5.07
CA ASP A 99 9.04 4.55 -5.01
C ASP A 99 10.16 4.06 -5.94
N ALA A 100 10.76 5.01 -6.66
CA ALA A 100 11.84 4.77 -7.62
C ALA A 100 11.51 3.78 -8.77
N ALA A 101 10.26 3.31 -8.90
CA ALA A 101 9.83 2.52 -10.04
C ALA A 101 9.55 3.41 -11.26
N ASP A 102 9.67 2.80 -12.44
CA ASP A 102 9.37 3.48 -13.70
C ASP A 102 7.86 3.49 -13.95
N VAL A 103 7.30 4.68 -14.21
CA VAL A 103 5.86 4.85 -14.51
C VAL A 103 5.38 4.02 -15.69
N ARG A 104 6.28 3.66 -16.62
CA ARG A 104 5.95 2.81 -17.76
C ARG A 104 5.43 1.44 -17.34
N TYR A 105 5.76 0.94 -16.14
CA TYR A 105 5.17 -0.27 -15.59
C TYR A 105 3.65 -0.14 -15.33
N ALA A 106 3.13 1.07 -15.10
CA ALA A 106 1.69 1.29 -15.04
C ALA A 106 1.14 1.57 -16.44
N LEU A 107 1.75 2.48 -17.21
CA LEU A 107 1.19 3.00 -18.46
C LEU A 107 0.92 1.92 -19.51
N PHE A 108 1.78 0.91 -19.63
CA PHE A 108 1.54 -0.16 -20.60
C PHE A 108 0.30 -1.01 -20.28
N LEU A 109 -0.16 -1.01 -19.03
CA LEU A 109 -1.37 -1.72 -18.61
C LEU A 109 -2.66 -1.04 -19.10
N LYS A 110 -2.58 0.25 -19.49
CA LYS A 110 -3.72 1.06 -19.93
C LYS A 110 -4.56 0.37 -20.99
N SER A 111 -3.93 -0.11 -22.06
CA SER A 111 -4.62 -0.75 -23.18
C SER A 111 -5.35 -2.06 -22.83
N ARG A 112 -5.07 -2.65 -21.65
CA ARG A 112 -5.78 -3.83 -21.15
C ARG A 112 -7.03 -3.51 -20.32
N ILE A 113 -7.18 -2.26 -19.88
CA ILE A 113 -8.26 -1.85 -18.97
C ILE A 113 -9.21 -0.80 -19.57
N LEU A 114 -8.86 -0.17 -20.70
CA LEU A 114 -9.72 0.82 -21.36
C LEU A 114 -11.07 0.22 -21.76
N GLY A 115 -12.14 0.95 -21.49
CA GLY A 115 -13.52 0.54 -21.80
C GLY A 115 -14.14 -0.43 -20.79
N GLU A 116 -13.33 -1.04 -19.93
CA GLU A 116 -13.79 -1.98 -18.91
C GLU A 116 -14.47 -1.27 -17.73
N ASN A 117 -15.30 -2.01 -17.00
CA ASN A 117 -15.92 -1.51 -15.77
C ASN A 117 -14.93 -1.61 -14.60
N PRO A 118 -14.55 -0.48 -13.97
CA PRO A 118 -13.54 -0.47 -12.91
C PRO A 118 -13.96 -1.21 -11.63
N CYS A 119 -15.27 -1.43 -11.42
CA CYS A 119 -15.77 -2.17 -10.26
C CYS A 119 -15.52 -3.69 -10.35
N ASN A 120 -15.09 -4.21 -11.51
CA ASN A 120 -14.67 -5.61 -11.68
C ASN A 120 -13.19 -5.82 -11.29
N VAL A 121 -12.81 -5.31 -10.11
CA VAL A 121 -11.39 -5.14 -9.71
C VAL A 121 -10.59 -6.45 -9.81
N GLU A 122 -11.07 -7.55 -9.25
CA GLU A 122 -10.34 -8.84 -9.26
C GLU A 122 -10.14 -9.39 -10.68
N MET A 123 -11.11 -9.20 -11.57
CA MET A 123 -10.99 -9.64 -12.97
C MET A 123 -9.92 -8.82 -13.70
N LEU A 124 -9.96 -7.49 -13.54
CA LEU A 124 -8.97 -6.60 -14.12
C LEU A 124 -7.59 -6.88 -13.56
N PHE A 125 -7.46 -7.00 -12.24
CA PHE A 125 -6.21 -7.40 -11.58
C PHE A 125 -5.65 -8.71 -12.14
N LYS A 126 -6.47 -9.76 -12.27
CA LYS A 126 -6.02 -11.04 -12.86
C LYS A 126 -5.58 -10.91 -14.31
N THR A 127 -6.12 -9.95 -15.06
CA THR A 127 -5.71 -9.67 -16.43
C THR A 127 -4.31 -9.04 -16.49
N ILE A 128 -4.00 -8.16 -15.53
CA ILE A 128 -2.75 -7.40 -15.50
C ILE A 128 -1.66 -8.00 -14.60
N LYS A 129 -1.98 -8.88 -13.65
CA LYS A 129 -1.01 -9.42 -12.67
C LYS A 129 0.13 -10.21 -13.30
N GLN A 130 -0.07 -10.72 -14.51
CA GLN A 130 0.98 -11.41 -15.26
C GLN A 130 2.14 -10.50 -15.69
N PHE A 131 1.97 -9.17 -15.66
CA PHE A 131 2.99 -8.25 -16.14
C PHE A 131 3.73 -7.50 -15.02
N GLY A 132 3.49 -7.85 -13.76
CA GLY A 132 4.30 -7.41 -12.63
C GLY A 132 5.40 -8.42 -12.29
N PHE A 133 6.34 -8.00 -11.46
CA PHE A 133 7.36 -8.89 -10.89
C PHE A 133 7.88 -8.30 -9.56
N HIS A 134 8.80 -9.00 -8.91
CA HIS A 134 9.39 -8.57 -7.64
C HIS A 134 10.01 -7.17 -7.70
N GLY A 135 10.10 -6.54 -6.53
CA GLY A 135 10.63 -5.21 -6.35
C GLY A 135 9.79 -4.15 -7.06
N ARG A 136 10.49 -3.18 -7.65
CA ARG A 136 9.89 -2.00 -8.29
C ARG A 136 9.07 -2.34 -9.55
N GLN A 137 9.25 -3.52 -10.16
CA GLN A 137 8.48 -3.95 -11.33
C GLN A 137 7.00 -4.18 -11.00
N GLY A 138 6.68 -4.62 -9.78
CA GLY A 138 5.31 -4.84 -9.31
C GLY A 138 4.54 -3.53 -9.12
N GLY A 139 5.25 -2.40 -9.00
CA GLY A 139 4.72 -1.05 -8.77
C GLY A 139 3.58 -0.68 -9.70
N GLY A 140 3.70 -1.00 -10.99
CA GLY A 140 2.70 -0.64 -11.99
C GLY A 140 1.36 -1.35 -11.82
N VAL A 141 1.39 -2.66 -11.55
CA VAL A 141 0.18 -3.46 -11.35
C VAL A 141 -0.54 -3.02 -10.08
N SER A 142 0.20 -2.88 -8.98
CA SER A 142 -0.36 -2.47 -7.69
C SER A 142 -0.98 -1.08 -7.78
N ALA A 143 -0.35 -0.13 -8.48
CA ALA A 143 -0.90 1.21 -8.71
C ALA A 143 -2.28 1.16 -9.38
N VAL A 144 -2.41 0.35 -10.44
CA VAL A 144 -3.69 0.19 -11.16
C VAL A 144 -4.74 -0.41 -10.23
N GLU A 145 -4.41 -1.46 -9.48
CA GLU A 145 -5.33 -2.10 -8.54
C GLU A 145 -5.82 -1.12 -7.45
N MET A 146 -4.92 -0.31 -6.88
CA MET A 146 -5.27 0.74 -5.92
C MET A 146 -6.29 1.73 -6.50
N ALA A 147 -6.03 2.22 -7.72
CA ALA A 147 -6.92 3.16 -8.39
C ALA A 147 -8.30 2.55 -8.70
N LEU A 148 -8.35 1.25 -9.03
CA LEU A 148 -9.60 0.53 -9.24
C LEU A 148 -10.41 0.40 -7.94
N TRP A 149 -9.77 0.15 -6.80
CA TRP A 149 -10.46 0.14 -5.51
C TRP A 149 -10.93 1.52 -5.06
N ASP A 150 -10.13 2.56 -5.27
CA ASP A 150 -10.55 3.93 -5.03
C ASP A 150 -11.80 4.27 -5.85
N LEU A 151 -11.81 3.90 -7.14
CA LEU A 151 -12.98 4.01 -8.01
C LEU A 151 -14.18 3.22 -7.48
N ALA A 152 -13.99 1.96 -7.11
CA ALA A 152 -15.08 1.13 -6.59
C ALA A 152 -15.69 1.76 -5.33
N GLY A 153 -14.87 2.18 -4.38
CA GLY A 153 -15.35 2.87 -3.17
C GLY A 153 -16.10 4.16 -3.49
N LYS A 154 -15.58 4.99 -4.40
CA LYS A 154 -16.27 6.21 -4.87
C LYS A 154 -17.58 5.92 -5.59
N ALA A 155 -17.61 4.88 -6.42
CA ALA A 155 -18.78 4.47 -7.18
C ALA A 155 -19.92 3.99 -6.27
N PHE A 156 -19.58 3.21 -5.24
CA PHE A 156 -20.54 2.68 -4.26
C PHE A 156 -20.79 3.64 -3.09
N GLY A 157 -20.06 4.75 -2.99
CA GLY A 157 -20.22 5.74 -1.92
C GLY A 157 -19.75 5.25 -0.55
N VAL A 158 -18.77 4.34 -0.50
CA VAL A 158 -18.26 3.73 0.74
C VAL A 158 -16.72 3.75 0.78
N PRO A 159 -16.11 3.76 1.97
CA PRO A 159 -14.67 3.60 2.11
C PRO A 159 -14.17 2.25 1.56
N CYS A 160 -12.95 2.18 0.99
CA CYS A 160 -12.44 0.93 0.40
C CYS A 160 -12.46 -0.26 1.37
N TRP A 161 -12.10 -0.05 2.66
CA TRP A 161 -12.05 -1.13 3.66
C TRP A 161 -13.41 -1.82 3.85
N MET A 162 -14.52 -1.13 3.59
CA MET A 162 -15.86 -1.70 3.73
C MET A 162 -16.11 -2.78 2.67
N LEU A 163 -15.59 -2.57 1.45
CA LEU A 163 -15.67 -3.54 0.36
C LEU A 163 -14.73 -4.74 0.57
N LEU A 164 -13.75 -4.63 1.47
CA LEU A 164 -12.82 -5.69 1.83
C LEU A 164 -13.37 -6.63 2.92
N GLY A 165 -14.62 -6.44 3.37
CA GLY A 165 -15.23 -7.24 4.44
C GLY A 165 -15.30 -6.53 5.79
N GLY A 166 -15.00 -5.22 5.83
CA GLY A 166 -15.04 -4.43 7.07
C GLY A 166 -13.64 -4.17 7.64
N ARG A 167 -13.60 -3.57 8.83
CA ARG A 167 -12.34 -3.22 9.51
C ARG A 167 -12.29 -3.76 10.92
N TYR A 168 -11.09 -4.15 11.35
CA TYR A 168 -10.77 -4.58 12.72
C TYR A 168 -10.39 -3.42 13.63
N ARG A 169 -10.10 -2.24 13.06
CA ARG A 169 -9.63 -1.06 13.79
C ARG A 169 -10.08 0.24 13.13
N ASN A 170 -10.38 1.24 13.97
CA ASN A 170 -10.82 2.57 13.51
C ASN A 170 -9.65 3.50 13.15
N LYS A 171 -8.48 3.24 13.74
CA LYS A 171 -7.23 3.95 13.48
C LYS A 171 -6.12 2.92 13.25
N VAL A 172 -5.19 3.23 12.36
CA VAL A 172 -4.08 2.33 12.00
C VAL A 172 -2.83 2.80 12.73
N ARG A 173 -2.23 1.94 13.55
CA ARG A 173 -0.99 2.25 14.29
C ARG A 173 0.16 2.42 13.31
N LEU A 174 0.93 3.49 13.49
CA LEU A 174 2.10 3.77 12.69
C LEU A 174 3.38 3.46 13.46
N TYR A 175 4.40 2.97 12.75
CA TYR A 175 5.77 3.08 13.22
C TYR A 175 6.50 4.13 12.40
N SER A 176 7.36 4.90 13.06
CA SER A 176 8.15 5.93 12.42
C SER A 176 9.64 5.65 12.61
N TYR A 177 10.45 6.09 11.67
CA TYR A 177 11.88 6.21 11.90
C TYR A 177 12.18 7.10 13.11
N ILE A 178 13.25 6.75 13.83
CA ILE A 178 13.92 7.72 14.67
C ILE A 178 14.55 8.80 13.75
N PRO A 179 14.64 10.03 14.23
CA PRO A 179 15.43 11.08 13.59
C PRO A 179 16.83 10.57 13.20
N VAL A 180 17.27 10.85 11.97
CA VAL A 180 18.58 10.41 11.49
C VAL A 180 19.65 11.35 12.01
N HIS A 181 20.59 10.81 12.79
CA HIS A 181 21.74 11.56 13.30
C HIS A 181 23.04 10.85 12.96
N ASN A 182 24.07 11.63 12.66
CA ASN A 182 25.40 11.12 12.38
C ASN A 182 26.03 10.57 13.68
N TRP A 183 26.23 9.25 13.73
CA TRP A 183 26.83 8.60 14.90
C TRP A 183 28.25 9.09 15.20
N ALA A 184 29.03 9.44 14.17
CA ALA A 184 30.39 9.95 14.34
C ALA A 184 30.45 11.26 15.14
N ASN A 185 29.39 12.07 15.01
CA ASN A 185 29.28 13.40 15.61
C ASN A 185 27.89 13.57 16.24
N MET A 186 27.48 12.63 17.10
CA MET A 186 26.16 12.62 17.70
C MET A 186 25.97 13.82 18.64
N ASP A 187 24.98 14.67 18.35
CA ASP A 187 24.45 15.63 19.31
C ASP A 187 23.38 14.93 20.16
N GLU A 188 23.79 14.45 21.34
CA GLU A 188 22.89 13.71 22.22
C GLU A 188 21.70 14.54 22.71
N ALA A 189 21.89 15.85 22.91
CA ALA A 189 20.82 16.73 23.37
C ALA A 189 19.75 16.88 22.30
N LYS A 190 20.17 17.13 21.05
CA LYS A 190 19.26 17.20 19.91
C LYS A 190 18.58 15.86 19.63
N PHE A 191 19.32 14.75 19.72
CA PHE A 191 18.75 13.41 19.55
C PHE A 191 17.63 13.14 20.57
N ARG A 192 17.86 13.48 21.85
CA ARG A 192 16.83 13.35 22.90
C ARG A 192 15.62 14.24 22.64
N GLU A 193 15.84 15.47 22.19
CA GLU A 193 14.77 16.40 21.80
C GLU A 193 13.91 15.82 20.66
N ASP A 194 14.54 15.27 19.63
CA ASP A 194 13.82 14.77 18.46
C ASP A 194 13.08 13.45 18.74
N VAL A 195 13.66 12.57 19.58
CA VAL A 195 12.93 11.39 20.08
C VAL A 195 11.73 11.82 20.93
N ASN A 196 11.90 12.83 21.79
CA ASN A 196 10.80 13.39 22.57
C ASN A 196 9.72 14.01 21.67
N GLN A 197 10.11 14.70 20.59
CA GLN A 197 9.17 15.20 19.59
C GLN A 197 8.40 14.05 18.94
N ARG A 198 9.08 12.96 18.55
CA ARG A 198 8.47 11.80 17.91
C ARG A 198 7.44 11.12 18.81
N ILE A 199 7.81 10.85 20.06
CA ILE A 199 6.96 10.10 21.01
C ILE A 199 5.88 11.00 21.61
N ASN A 200 6.26 12.15 22.19
CA ASN A 200 5.36 12.93 23.04
C ASN A 200 4.58 14.01 22.29
N LEU A 201 5.13 14.57 21.20
CA LEU A 201 4.44 15.63 20.44
C LEU A 201 3.70 15.05 19.23
N GLN A 202 4.34 14.15 18.48
CA GLN A 202 3.73 13.51 17.31
C GLN A 202 2.93 12.25 17.68
N GLY A 203 3.17 11.66 18.85
CA GLY A 203 2.39 10.56 19.41
C GLY A 203 2.78 9.17 18.90
N TYR A 204 3.93 8.99 18.25
CA TYR A 204 4.34 7.68 17.77
C TYR A 204 4.59 6.73 18.94
N THR A 205 4.01 5.54 18.83
CA THR A 205 4.10 4.49 19.86
C THR A 205 5.00 3.33 19.43
N TRP A 206 5.64 3.42 18.26
CA TRP A 206 6.55 2.41 17.73
C TRP A 206 7.60 3.13 16.88
N LEU A 207 8.88 2.83 17.08
CA LEU A 207 9.98 3.45 16.35
C LEU A 207 10.81 2.43 15.57
N LYS A 208 11.41 2.85 14.45
CA LYS A 208 12.36 2.07 13.64
C LYS A 208 13.69 2.82 13.51
N PHE A 209 14.82 2.11 13.44
CA PHE A 209 16.13 2.72 13.24
C PHE A 209 17.11 1.82 12.48
N TYR A 210 18.28 2.36 12.14
CA TYR A 210 19.26 1.68 11.29
C TYR A 210 20.57 1.34 12.04
N PRO A 211 20.67 0.18 12.72
CA PRO A 211 21.94 -0.33 13.25
C PRO A 211 22.76 -0.99 12.13
N SER A 212 23.20 -0.19 11.15
CA SER A 212 23.88 -0.64 9.94
C SER A 212 25.40 -0.48 10.02
N LEU A 213 26.12 -1.17 9.12
CA LEU A 213 27.55 -0.89 8.88
C LEU A 213 27.80 0.54 8.41
N GLU A 214 26.84 1.16 7.73
CA GLU A 214 26.95 2.55 7.30
C GLU A 214 27.00 3.48 8.53
N THR A 215 26.13 3.23 9.52
CA THR A 215 26.07 4.00 10.77
C THR A 215 27.41 4.00 11.51
N ILE A 216 28.11 2.86 11.55
CA ILE A 216 29.41 2.73 12.24
C ILE A 216 30.62 2.79 11.29
N GLY A 217 30.41 3.00 9.99
CA GLY A 217 31.41 2.81 8.93
C GLY A 217 32.67 3.65 9.05
N HIS A 218 32.58 4.78 9.76
CA HIS A 218 33.69 5.70 10.03
C HIS A 218 34.69 5.16 11.07
N ILE A 219 34.36 4.09 11.81
CA ILE A 219 35.20 3.55 12.88
C ILE A 219 36.20 2.53 12.30
N PRO A 220 37.52 2.72 12.47
CA PRO A 220 38.50 1.79 11.94
C PRO A 220 38.42 0.39 12.59
N GLY A 221 38.51 -0.65 11.77
CA GLY A 221 38.62 -2.05 12.22
C GLY A 221 37.30 -2.74 12.55
N ILE A 222 36.15 -2.18 12.17
CA ILE A 222 34.84 -2.80 12.37
C ILE A 222 34.57 -3.98 11.42
N THR A 223 35.30 -4.05 10.30
CA THR A 223 35.24 -5.15 9.33
C THR A 223 36.63 -5.69 9.05
N VAL A 224 36.72 -6.97 8.70
CA VAL A 224 37.95 -7.54 8.15
C VAL A 224 38.22 -6.89 6.79
N ASN A 225 39.49 -6.59 6.51
CA ASN A 225 39.92 -5.92 5.29
C ASN A 225 39.28 -4.51 5.11
N SER A 226 39.18 -3.71 6.19
CA SER A 226 38.46 -2.42 6.16
C SER A 226 38.93 -1.46 5.07
N LYS A 227 40.21 -1.52 4.66
CA LYS A 227 40.74 -0.72 3.54
C LYS A 227 40.03 -1.00 2.22
N TYR A 228 39.68 -2.26 1.98
CA TYR A 228 38.93 -2.69 0.79
C TYR A 228 37.52 -2.10 0.75
N TRP A 229 36.88 -2.05 1.93
CA TRP A 229 35.51 -1.56 2.10
C TRP A 229 35.42 -0.04 2.20
N ALA A 230 36.53 0.64 2.50
CA ALA A 230 36.58 2.10 2.64
C ALA A 230 36.62 2.85 1.29
N GLU A 231 36.92 2.18 0.18
CA GLU A 231 36.96 2.81 -1.14
C GLU A 231 35.56 2.86 -1.78
N PRO A 232 35.11 4.04 -2.24
CA PRO A 232 33.79 4.17 -2.83
C PRO A 232 33.71 3.50 -4.20
N LYS A 233 33.20 2.26 -4.24
CA LYS A 233 32.87 1.56 -5.49
C LYS A 233 31.42 1.80 -5.93
N PHE A 234 30.75 2.87 -5.50
CA PHE A 234 29.28 2.98 -5.49
C PHE A 234 28.57 3.24 -6.84
N THR A 235 29.30 3.39 -7.95
CA THR A 235 28.68 3.83 -9.22
C THR A 235 28.62 2.77 -10.31
N GLU A 236 29.33 1.64 -10.17
CA GLU A 236 29.40 0.60 -11.21
C GLU A 236 28.44 -0.57 -10.94
N ILE A 237 27.97 -1.22 -12.01
CA ILE A 237 27.14 -2.44 -11.92
C ILE A 237 27.90 -3.62 -11.29
N THR A 238 29.23 -3.57 -11.34
CA THR A 238 30.20 -4.49 -10.74
C THR A 238 30.53 -4.16 -9.29
N SER A 239 29.86 -3.16 -8.71
CA SER A 239 30.12 -2.74 -7.33
C SER A 239 29.70 -3.79 -6.31
N TYR A 240 30.46 -3.89 -5.23
CA TYR A 240 30.15 -4.79 -4.13
C TYR A 240 28.85 -4.42 -3.42
N ASN A 241 28.40 -3.17 -3.50
CA ASN A 241 27.11 -2.76 -2.93
C ASN A 241 25.91 -3.22 -3.76
N LYS A 242 26.11 -3.57 -5.04
CA LYS A 242 25.10 -4.20 -5.90
C LYS A 242 25.24 -5.72 -5.96
N THR A 243 26.17 -6.27 -5.19
CA THR A 243 26.42 -7.71 -5.14
C THR A 243 25.46 -8.35 -4.13
N LYS A 244 24.86 -9.50 -4.49
CA LYS A 244 23.99 -10.25 -3.57
C LYS A 244 24.78 -10.60 -2.31
N GLN A 245 24.11 -10.52 -1.16
CA GLN A 245 24.77 -10.50 0.16
C GLN A 245 25.74 -11.69 0.41
N PRO A 246 25.45 -12.95 0.03
CA PRO A 246 26.39 -14.06 0.20
C PRO A 246 27.69 -13.95 -0.60
N PHE A 247 27.72 -13.10 -1.63
CA PHE A 247 28.86 -12.93 -2.52
C PHE A 247 29.75 -11.73 -2.14
N THR A 248 29.41 -10.98 -1.09
CA THR A 248 30.26 -9.88 -0.62
C THR A 248 31.47 -10.37 0.16
N GLN A 249 31.38 -11.54 0.82
CA GLN A 249 32.34 -12.00 1.82
C GLN A 249 32.64 -10.96 2.91
N LEU A 250 31.70 -10.06 3.18
CA LEU A 250 31.86 -9.06 4.22
C LEU A 250 31.88 -9.76 5.59
N GLN A 251 32.92 -9.49 6.38
CA GLN A 251 33.09 -10.05 7.71
C GLN A 251 33.16 -8.92 8.73
N ILE A 252 32.19 -8.89 9.65
CA ILE A 252 32.22 -7.98 10.80
C ILE A 252 33.16 -8.52 11.88
N THR A 253 33.90 -7.63 12.53
CA THR A 253 34.78 -8.01 13.66
C THR A 253 34.02 -7.93 14.98
N ASP A 254 34.57 -8.51 16.05
CA ASP A 254 34.03 -8.33 17.41
C ASP A 254 33.92 -6.85 17.79
N LYS A 255 34.91 -6.04 17.37
CA LYS A 255 34.86 -4.58 17.54
C LYS A 255 33.65 -3.98 16.80
N GLY A 256 33.38 -4.39 15.56
CA GLY A 256 32.21 -3.93 14.81
C GLY A 256 30.89 -4.30 15.49
N LEU A 257 30.80 -5.54 16.00
CA LEU A 257 29.66 -6.01 16.78
C LEU A 257 29.48 -5.19 18.07
N ASP A 258 30.56 -4.88 18.79
CA ASP A 258 30.56 -4.04 19.99
C ASP A 258 30.11 -2.60 19.69
N GLU A 259 30.55 -2.01 18.58
CA GLU A 259 30.14 -0.66 18.19
C GLU A 259 28.67 -0.60 17.76
N LEU A 260 28.16 -1.60 17.04
CA LEU A 260 26.72 -1.72 16.77
C LEU A 260 25.94 -1.79 18.07
N ALA A 261 26.36 -2.66 18.99
CA ALA A 261 25.72 -2.79 20.30
C ALA A 261 25.73 -1.46 21.07
N ARG A 262 26.86 -0.74 21.09
CA ARG A 262 26.98 0.58 21.72
C ARG A 262 26.02 1.60 21.12
N TYR A 263 25.85 1.58 19.80
CA TYR A 263 24.86 2.43 19.14
C TYR A 263 23.43 2.08 19.58
N VAL A 264 23.05 0.80 19.54
CA VAL A 264 21.71 0.37 19.99
C VAL A 264 21.48 0.66 21.48
N ASP A 265 22.49 0.50 22.32
CA ASP A 265 22.46 0.83 23.74
C ASP A 265 22.16 2.31 23.96
N PHE A 266 22.83 3.20 23.22
CA PHE A 266 22.55 4.63 23.25
C PHE A 266 21.10 4.93 22.85
N ILE A 267 20.60 4.35 21.76
CA ILE A 267 19.19 4.54 21.34
C ILE A 267 18.23 4.06 22.43
N ARG A 268 18.47 2.89 23.03
CA ARG A 268 17.66 2.36 24.14
C ARG A 268 17.74 3.21 25.41
N SER A 269 18.88 3.84 25.70
CA SER A 269 19.04 4.77 26.84
C SER A 269 18.16 6.03 26.71
N VAL A 270 17.72 6.34 25.49
CA VAL A 270 16.88 7.52 25.18
C VAL A 270 15.42 7.11 25.01
N VAL A 271 15.15 6.07 24.22
CA VAL A 271 13.81 5.60 23.88
C VAL A 271 13.17 4.79 25.02
N GLY A 272 13.98 4.05 25.78
CA GLY A 272 13.51 3.11 26.80
C GLY A 272 12.95 1.80 26.22
N TYR A 273 12.24 1.06 27.07
CA TYR A 273 11.66 -0.26 26.75
C TYR A 273 10.12 -0.27 26.68
N GLU A 274 9.45 0.83 26.99
CA GLU A 274 7.99 0.99 26.84
C GLU A 274 7.57 1.13 25.37
N VAL A 275 8.47 1.62 24.51
CA VAL A 275 8.25 1.81 23.08
C VAL A 275 8.91 0.65 22.32
N PRO A 276 8.15 -0.13 21.53
CA PRO A 276 8.71 -1.09 20.58
C PRO A 276 9.68 -0.39 19.63
N LEU A 277 10.84 -1.01 19.45
CA LEU A 277 11.92 -0.49 18.62
C LEU A 277 12.33 -1.56 17.61
N SER A 278 12.19 -1.27 16.33
CA SER A 278 12.53 -2.16 15.23
C SER A 278 13.83 -1.74 14.56
N ALA A 279 14.54 -2.69 13.96
CA ALA A 279 15.80 -2.42 13.28
C ALA A 279 15.78 -2.88 11.83
N ASP A 280 16.40 -2.09 10.97
CA ASP A 280 16.47 -2.26 9.53
C ASP A 280 17.88 -1.87 9.02
N GLY A 281 18.18 -2.19 7.76
CA GLY A 281 19.35 -1.70 7.05
C GLY A 281 20.66 -2.35 7.46
N PHE A 282 20.64 -3.59 7.96
CA PHE A 282 21.84 -4.28 8.46
C PHE A 282 23.00 -4.29 7.44
N GLY A 283 22.69 -4.36 6.14
CA GLY A 283 23.67 -4.28 5.06
C GLY A 283 23.86 -5.61 4.33
N ASN A 284 24.96 -5.72 3.57
CA ASN A 284 25.21 -6.89 2.73
C ASN A 284 25.97 -8.00 3.47
N TYR A 285 25.41 -8.48 4.57
CA TYR A 285 25.94 -9.60 5.35
C TYR A 285 25.59 -10.95 4.73
N ASP A 286 26.50 -11.92 4.84
CA ASP A 286 26.09 -13.33 4.71
C ASP A 286 25.33 -13.80 5.97
N ILE A 287 24.74 -14.99 5.89
CA ILE A 287 23.94 -15.56 7.00
C ILE A 287 24.70 -15.65 8.33
N ASN A 288 26.00 -15.98 8.32
CA ASN A 288 26.76 -16.18 9.55
C ASN A 288 27.01 -14.84 10.26
N ASN A 289 27.28 -13.79 9.48
CA ASN A 289 27.39 -12.44 10.01
C ASN A 289 26.02 -11.94 10.51
N CYS A 290 24.92 -12.22 9.79
CA CYS A 290 23.57 -11.91 10.26
C CYS A 290 23.26 -12.55 11.62
N ILE A 291 23.55 -13.85 11.80
CA ILE A 291 23.37 -14.55 13.08
C ILE A 291 24.20 -13.89 14.18
N SER A 292 25.43 -13.51 13.87
CA SER A 292 26.35 -12.89 14.84
C SER A 292 25.83 -11.51 15.29
N VAL A 293 25.35 -10.69 14.34
CA VAL A 293 24.70 -9.40 14.61
C VAL A 293 23.42 -9.59 15.42
N GLY A 294 22.52 -10.48 14.99
CA GLY A 294 21.26 -10.74 15.69
C GLY A 294 21.45 -11.18 17.14
N ARG A 295 22.41 -12.07 17.41
CA ARG A 295 22.77 -12.50 18.77
C ARG A 295 23.36 -11.37 19.59
N LYS A 296 24.19 -10.53 18.99
CA LYS A 296 24.78 -9.37 19.67
C LYS A 296 23.70 -8.36 20.09
N LEU A 297 22.66 -8.21 19.29
CA LEU A 297 21.58 -7.25 19.53
C LEU A 297 20.42 -7.81 20.37
N PHE A 298 20.37 -9.14 20.63
CA PHE A 298 19.32 -9.78 21.42
C PHE A 298 19.04 -9.12 22.79
N PRO A 299 20.04 -8.66 23.58
CA PRO A 299 19.79 -8.02 24.86
C PRO A 299 18.88 -6.78 24.80
N TYR A 300 18.81 -6.11 23.63
CA TYR A 300 18.05 -4.87 23.45
C TYR A 300 16.57 -5.11 23.12
N ARG A 301 16.11 -6.36 23.04
CA ARG A 301 14.68 -6.73 22.85
C ARG A 301 14.00 -5.96 21.72
N LEU A 302 14.66 -5.92 20.56
CA LEU A 302 14.11 -5.29 19.37
C LEU A 302 12.84 -6.02 18.93
N ALA A 303 11.89 -5.28 18.37
CA ALA A 303 10.61 -5.82 17.98
C ALA A 303 10.71 -6.68 16.71
N TRP A 304 11.65 -6.34 15.82
CA TRP A 304 12.11 -7.20 14.73
C TRP A 304 13.48 -6.77 14.20
N LEU A 305 14.10 -7.68 13.44
CA LEU A 305 15.23 -7.45 12.54
C LEU A 305 14.72 -7.60 11.09
N GLU A 306 14.70 -6.50 10.36
CA GLU A 306 14.15 -6.37 9.01
C GLU A 306 15.20 -6.65 7.95
N ASP A 307 14.82 -7.42 6.93
CA ASP A 307 15.60 -7.65 5.69
C ASP A 307 17.08 -8.00 5.92
N MET A 308 17.36 -8.76 6.97
CA MET A 308 18.71 -9.23 7.28
C MET A 308 19.30 -10.06 6.12
N LEU A 309 18.48 -10.86 5.45
CA LEU A 309 18.81 -11.48 4.18
C LEU A 309 17.69 -11.25 3.17
N SER A 310 18.04 -11.28 1.89
CA SER A 310 17.07 -11.24 0.80
C SER A 310 16.06 -12.38 0.92
N TRP A 311 14.77 -12.07 0.74
CA TRP A 311 13.68 -13.03 0.74
C TRP A 311 13.84 -14.17 -0.30
N GLU A 312 14.59 -13.93 -1.38
CA GLU A 312 14.92 -14.97 -2.39
C GLU A 312 15.73 -16.12 -1.77
N MET A 313 16.44 -15.87 -0.67
CA MET A 313 17.28 -16.84 0.04
C MET A 313 16.47 -17.55 1.12
N THR A 314 15.29 -18.05 0.76
CA THR A 314 14.29 -18.63 1.67
C THR A 314 14.88 -19.67 2.64
N ASP A 315 15.73 -20.58 2.15
CA ASP A 315 16.37 -21.61 2.99
C ASP A 315 17.35 -21.01 4.01
N GLN A 316 18.10 -19.98 3.62
CA GLN A 316 19.04 -19.29 4.53
C GLN A 316 18.30 -18.40 5.53
N MET A 317 17.24 -17.72 5.08
CA MET A 317 16.34 -16.97 5.96
C MET A 317 15.75 -17.88 7.02
N LYS A 318 15.34 -19.10 6.67
CA LYS A 318 14.83 -20.06 7.66
C LYS A 318 15.88 -20.40 8.72
N VAL A 319 17.11 -20.72 8.30
CA VAL A 319 18.21 -20.99 9.24
C VAL A 319 18.51 -19.78 10.13
N LEU A 320 18.43 -18.56 9.59
CA LEU A 320 18.60 -17.33 10.36
C LEU A 320 17.50 -17.17 11.41
N THR A 321 16.24 -17.30 11.02
CA THR A 321 15.07 -17.21 11.90
C THR A 321 15.12 -18.25 13.02
N GLU A 322 15.47 -19.50 12.70
CA GLU A 322 15.62 -20.57 13.71
C GLU A 322 16.81 -20.35 14.67
N ALA A 323 17.82 -19.56 14.26
CA ALA A 323 19.03 -19.31 15.04
C ALA A 323 18.94 -18.09 15.97
N LEU A 324 17.90 -17.27 15.84
CA LEU A 324 17.72 -16.02 16.55
C LEU A 324 16.44 -16.03 17.39
N GLU A 325 16.52 -15.48 18.60
CA GLU A 325 15.35 -15.27 19.46
C GLU A 325 14.67 -13.90 19.25
N THR A 326 15.29 -13.00 18.49
CA THR A 326 14.69 -11.73 18.07
C THR A 326 13.88 -11.98 16.79
N PRO A 327 12.62 -11.51 16.67
CA PRO A 327 11.82 -11.74 15.49
C PRO A 327 12.50 -11.26 14.20
N VAL A 328 12.39 -12.06 13.14
CA VAL A 328 12.90 -11.74 11.80
C VAL A 328 11.73 -11.53 10.84
N LEU A 329 11.83 -10.53 9.99
CA LEU A 329 10.83 -10.26 8.94
C LEU A 329 11.46 -9.93 7.60
N THR A 330 10.68 -10.15 6.54
CA THR A 330 10.95 -9.67 5.18
C THR A 330 9.67 -9.63 4.35
N GLY A 331 9.70 -8.96 3.20
CA GLY A 331 8.65 -9.07 2.20
C GLY A 331 8.39 -7.85 1.33
N GLU A 332 9.07 -6.72 1.56
CA GLU A 332 8.75 -5.45 0.87
C GLU A 332 8.89 -5.54 -0.66
N ASP A 333 9.78 -6.41 -1.14
CA ASP A 333 10.04 -6.64 -2.55
C ASP A 333 9.25 -7.81 -3.16
N ILE A 334 8.40 -8.47 -2.39
CA ILE A 334 7.69 -9.66 -2.87
C ILE A 334 6.44 -9.27 -3.66
N TYR A 335 6.39 -9.70 -4.92
CA TYR A 335 5.24 -9.57 -5.79
C TYR A 335 4.27 -10.73 -5.57
N LEU A 336 3.01 -10.39 -5.29
CA LEU A 336 1.90 -11.32 -5.10
C LEU A 336 2.06 -12.29 -3.93
N LYS A 337 0.99 -13.05 -3.66
CA LYS A 337 0.88 -13.92 -2.49
C LYS A 337 1.74 -15.18 -2.54
N GLU A 338 2.15 -15.63 -3.72
CA GLU A 338 2.69 -16.97 -3.92
C GLU A 338 4.00 -17.20 -3.15
N GLU A 339 4.90 -16.20 -3.07
CA GLU A 339 6.12 -16.32 -2.26
C GLU A 339 5.84 -16.15 -0.76
N PHE A 340 4.86 -15.30 -0.37
CA PHE A 340 4.44 -15.22 1.04
C PHE A 340 3.88 -16.53 1.56
N ILE A 341 3.16 -17.30 0.72
CA ILE A 341 2.70 -18.65 1.08
C ILE A 341 3.90 -19.53 1.45
N LYS A 342 4.98 -19.50 0.66
CA LYS A 342 6.20 -20.27 0.95
C LYS A 342 6.86 -19.83 2.25
N LEU A 343 6.93 -18.52 2.50
CA LEU A 343 7.46 -17.98 3.75
C LEU A 343 6.65 -18.47 4.96
N CYS A 344 5.32 -18.42 4.87
CA CYS A 344 4.44 -18.79 5.96
C CYS A 344 4.40 -20.32 6.19
N ASP A 345 4.28 -21.12 5.13
CA ASP A 345 4.20 -22.58 5.24
C ASP A 345 5.46 -23.21 5.81
N ASN A 346 6.61 -22.60 5.55
CA ASN A 346 7.91 -23.10 6.03
C ASN A 346 8.42 -22.40 7.29
N HIS A 347 7.63 -21.47 7.85
CA HIS A 347 7.99 -20.62 9.00
C HIS A 347 9.35 -19.94 8.82
N VAL A 348 9.53 -19.30 7.66
CA VAL A 348 10.79 -18.66 7.25
C VAL A 348 10.97 -17.32 7.97
N VAL A 349 9.87 -16.71 8.40
CA VAL A 349 9.82 -15.43 9.12
C VAL A 349 8.85 -15.52 10.28
N ASP A 350 9.07 -14.70 11.30
CA ASP A 350 8.14 -14.53 12.43
C ASP A 350 7.00 -13.55 12.09
N ILE A 351 7.27 -12.60 11.19
CA ILE A 351 6.36 -11.55 10.75
C ILE A 351 6.53 -11.40 9.23
N ILE A 352 5.43 -11.32 8.48
CA ILE A 352 5.47 -10.94 7.05
C ILE A 352 5.43 -9.42 6.91
N HIS A 353 6.13 -8.90 5.89
CA HIS A 353 6.27 -7.46 5.69
C HIS A 353 6.00 -7.02 4.26
N PRO A 354 4.77 -7.22 3.74
CA PRO A 354 4.42 -6.79 2.39
C PRO A 354 4.44 -5.26 2.25
N ASP A 355 4.99 -4.79 1.13
CA ASP A 355 4.68 -3.45 0.60
C ASP A 355 3.47 -3.57 -0.33
N LEU A 356 2.40 -2.84 -0.06
CA LEU A 356 1.20 -2.83 -0.88
C LEU A 356 1.48 -2.35 -2.33
N HIS A 357 2.50 -1.51 -2.53
CA HIS A 357 2.93 -1.03 -3.83
C HIS A 357 3.63 -2.11 -4.66
N THR A 358 4.09 -3.20 -4.08
CA THR A 358 4.64 -4.34 -4.84
C THR A 358 3.74 -5.56 -4.74
N SER A 359 3.18 -5.89 -3.59
CA SER A 359 2.49 -7.16 -3.35
C SER A 359 1.14 -7.34 -4.08
N GLY A 360 0.70 -6.36 -4.88
CA GLY A 360 -0.44 -6.48 -5.78
C GLY A 360 -1.62 -5.57 -5.44
N GLY A 361 -1.39 -4.52 -4.63
CA GLY A 361 -2.42 -3.58 -4.24
C GLY A 361 -3.28 -4.06 -3.06
N ILE A 362 -4.42 -3.43 -2.84
CA ILE A 362 -5.23 -3.52 -1.62
C ILE A 362 -5.75 -4.93 -1.36
N LEU A 363 -6.41 -5.57 -2.33
CA LEU A 363 -7.02 -6.88 -2.08
C LEU A 363 -5.99 -8.00 -2.02
N GLU A 364 -4.97 -7.98 -2.88
CA GLU A 364 -3.92 -9.02 -2.86
C GLU A 364 -3.08 -8.95 -1.58
N THR A 365 -2.74 -7.74 -1.11
CA THR A 365 -2.07 -7.55 0.20
C THR A 365 -2.92 -8.05 1.36
N LYS A 366 -4.24 -7.80 1.33
CA LYS A 366 -5.14 -8.35 2.36
C LYS A 366 -5.15 -9.88 2.33
N LYS A 367 -5.22 -10.50 1.14
CA LYS A 367 -5.17 -11.98 1.01
C LYS A 367 -3.86 -12.56 1.57
N ILE A 368 -2.74 -11.84 1.43
CA ILE A 368 -1.46 -12.20 2.06
C ILE A 368 -1.60 -12.19 3.59
N GLY A 369 -2.16 -11.11 4.15
CA GLY A 369 -2.43 -11.00 5.58
C GLY A 369 -3.35 -12.10 6.12
N ASP A 370 -4.48 -12.36 5.44
CA ASP A 370 -5.42 -13.41 5.79
C ASP A 370 -4.75 -14.80 5.79
N TYR A 371 -3.89 -15.09 4.81
CA TYR A 371 -3.16 -16.37 4.77
C TYR A 371 -2.13 -16.48 5.91
N ALA A 372 -1.40 -15.41 6.20
CA ALA A 372 -0.47 -15.39 7.33
C ALA A 372 -1.20 -15.57 8.67
N GLU A 373 -2.41 -15.01 8.82
CA GLU A 373 -3.26 -15.22 9.99
C GLU A 373 -3.59 -16.71 10.19
N GLU A 374 -3.94 -17.44 9.13
CA GLU A 374 -4.19 -18.89 9.20
C GLU A 374 -2.97 -19.69 9.71
N LYS A 375 -1.77 -19.12 9.58
CA LYS A 375 -0.50 -19.72 10.04
C LYS A 375 -0.03 -19.16 11.39
N GLY A 376 -0.80 -18.27 12.01
CA GLY A 376 -0.42 -17.60 13.26
C GLY A 376 0.73 -16.60 13.11
N ILE A 377 0.96 -16.10 11.89
CA ILE A 377 2.03 -15.15 11.57
C ILE A 377 1.44 -13.74 11.49
N ALA A 378 2.09 -12.79 12.14
CA ALA A 378 1.66 -11.39 12.16
C ALA A 378 2.12 -10.64 10.89
N MET A 379 1.50 -9.48 10.64
CA MET A 379 1.82 -8.64 9.49
C MET A 379 2.20 -7.23 9.92
N ALA A 380 3.41 -6.79 9.60
CA ALA A 380 3.75 -5.37 9.51
C ALA A 380 3.66 -4.94 8.05
N MET A 381 3.41 -3.67 7.75
CA MET A 381 3.34 -3.22 6.35
C MET A 381 4.41 -2.17 6.07
N HIS A 382 5.23 -2.42 5.04
CA HIS A 382 6.13 -1.44 4.47
C HIS A 382 5.33 -0.37 3.72
N CYS A 383 5.78 0.88 3.78
CA CYS A 383 5.16 1.98 3.05
C CYS A 383 6.14 3.16 2.88
N SER A 384 6.56 3.38 1.64
CA SER A 384 7.30 4.58 1.22
C SER A 384 6.57 5.24 0.05
N SER A 385 5.67 6.18 0.36
CA SER A 385 4.73 6.70 -0.64
C SER A 385 4.28 8.14 -0.38
N THR A 386 3.55 8.72 -1.33
CA THR A 386 2.71 9.90 -1.12
C THR A 386 1.51 9.55 -0.23
N PRO A 387 0.67 10.52 0.16
CA PRO A 387 -0.56 10.24 0.87
C PRO A 387 -1.52 9.30 0.13
N VAL A 388 -1.42 9.17 -1.20
CA VAL A 388 -2.26 8.27 -2.00
C VAL A 388 -1.99 6.81 -1.64
N GLY A 389 -0.75 6.36 -1.83
CA GLY A 389 -0.32 5.02 -1.45
C GLY A 389 -0.45 4.73 0.04
N PHE A 390 -0.23 5.75 0.88
CA PHE A 390 -0.35 5.64 2.32
C PHE A 390 -1.79 5.36 2.75
N MET A 391 -2.77 6.07 2.19
CA MET A 391 -4.18 5.84 2.50
C MET A 391 -4.68 4.50 1.95
N ALA A 392 -4.19 4.05 0.79
CA ALA A 392 -4.46 2.69 0.31
C ALA A 392 -3.96 1.63 1.32
N SER A 393 -2.74 1.82 1.82
CA SER A 393 -2.13 0.98 2.88
C SER A 393 -2.91 1.03 4.18
N ALA A 394 -3.39 2.20 4.61
CA ALA A 394 -4.21 2.34 5.80
C ALA A 394 -5.57 1.63 5.67
N HIS A 395 -6.22 1.68 4.51
CA HIS A 395 -7.46 0.94 4.28
C HIS A 395 -7.25 -0.58 4.30
N CYS A 396 -6.15 -1.08 3.71
CA CYS A 396 -5.76 -2.48 3.77
C CYS A 396 -5.46 -2.93 5.21
N ALA A 397 -4.63 -2.16 5.93
CA ALA A 397 -4.28 -2.40 7.32
C ALA A 397 -5.51 -2.40 8.24
N ALA A 398 -6.47 -1.49 8.02
CA ALA A 398 -7.71 -1.47 8.78
C ALA A 398 -8.54 -2.75 8.60
N ALA A 399 -8.53 -3.33 7.39
CA ALA A 399 -9.27 -4.54 7.03
C ALA A 399 -8.55 -5.87 7.35
N THR A 400 -7.33 -5.83 7.89
CA THR A 400 -6.50 -7.04 8.10
C THR A 400 -6.32 -7.36 9.59
N GLN A 401 -6.68 -8.54 10.07
CA GLN A 401 -6.77 -8.81 11.51
C GLN A 401 -5.41 -8.86 12.19
N ASN A 402 -4.47 -9.66 11.66
CA ASN A 402 -3.12 -9.90 12.17
C ASN A 402 -2.13 -8.75 11.96
N PHE A 403 -2.62 -7.56 11.58
CA PHE A 403 -1.82 -6.36 11.38
C PHE A 403 -1.25 -5.79 12.70
N LEU A 404 0.04 -5.45 12.70
CA LEU A 404 0.78 -4.86 13.81
C LEU A 404 0.89 -3.33 13.69
N ALA A 405 1.56 -2.85 12.65
CA ALA A 405 1.84 -1.43 12.40
C ALA A 405 2.19 -1.18 10.93
N LEU A 406 1.94 0.05 10.47
CA LEU A 406 2.16 0.53 9.11
C LEU A 406 3.32 1.53 9.15
N GLU A 407 4.25 1.40 8.23
CA GLU A 407 5.35 2.33 8.10
C GLU A 407 4.88 3.75 7.81
N MET A 408 5.48 4.71 8.50
CA MET A 408 5.38 6.11 8.13
C MET A 408 6.69 6.56 7.50
N THR A 409 6.58 7.04 6.26
CA THR A 409 7.73 7.54 5.52
C THR A 409 8.33 8.79 6.16
N THR A 410 9.66 8.92 6.14
CA THR A 410 10.39 10.03 6.77
C THR A 410 9.92 11.39 6.27
N GLN A 411 9.58 11.51 4.98
CA GLN A 411 9.07 12.77 4.42
C GLN A 411 7.78 13.21 5.12
N ALA A 412 6.88 12.28 5.43
CA ALA A 412 5.61 12.58 6.09
C ALA A 412 5.78 12.99 7.55
N VAL A 413 6.84 12.53 8.21
CA VAL A 413 7.06 12.84 9.63
C VAL A 413 7.75 14.18 9.82
N ASP A 414 8.72 14.48 8.95
CA ASP A 414 9.59 15.64 9.11
C ASP A 414 9.10 16.85 8.30
N ASN A 415 8.17 16.66 7.36
CA ASN A 415 7.71 17.73 6.48
C ASN A 415 6.19 17.90 6.46
N ALA A 416 5.74 19.10 6.86
CA ALA A 416 4.32 19.46 6.84
C ALA A 416 3.70 19.48 5.43
N TRP A 417 4.50 19.75 4.38
CA TRP A 417 4.01 19.82 3.00
C TRP A 417 3.48 18.48 2.49
N TRP A 418 3.98 17.35 3.00
CA TRP A 418 3.55 16.02 2.57
C TRP A 418 2.06 15.79 2.85
N HIS A 419 1.57 16.21 4.02
CA HIS A 419 0.15 16.14 4.40
C HIS A 419 -0.72 17.03 3.54
N ASN A 420 -0.15 18.10 2.96
CA ASN A 420 -0.85 19.06 2.12
C ASN A 420 -0.98 18.60 0.66
N LEU A 421 -0.34 17.49 0.24
CA LEU A 421 -0.49 16.95 -1.12
C LEU A 421 -1.91 16.48 -1.42
N VAL A 422 -2.71 16.21 -0.40
CA VAL A 422 -4.10 15.78 -0.51
C VAL A 422 -5.00 16.51 0.48
N LYS A 423 -6.30 16.45 0.25
CA LYS A 423 -7.35 16.90 1.15
C LYS A 423 -8.22 15.70 1.49
N THR A 424 -8.50 15.49 2.77
CA THR A 424 -9.49 14.50 3.21
C THR A 424 -10.89 15.00 2.90
N THR A 425 -11.73 14.13 2.36
CA THR A 425 -13.11 14.48 1.95
C THR A 425 -14.08 14.59 3.13
N ASP A 426 -13.70 14.14 4.32
CA ASP A 426 -14.47 14.25 5.56
C ASP A 426 -13.91 15.29 6.55
N GLY A 427 -12.85 16.02 6.16
CA GLY A 427 -12.20 17.05 6.97
C GLY A 427 -11.36 16.57 8.15
N ARG A 428 -11.16 15.25 8.32
CA ARG A 428 -10.27 14.71 9.37
C ARG A 428 -8.80 14.89 8.97
N LYS A 429 -7.88 14.88 9.94
CA LYS A 429 -6.45 14.80 9.62
C LYS A 429 -6.10 13.41 9.08
N LEU A 430 -5.16 13.30 8.14
CA LEU A 430 -4.64 12.00 7.69
C LEU A 430 -4.01 11.22 8.85
N VAL A 431 -3.18 11.91 9.63
CA VAL A 431 -2.44 11.34 10.75
C VAL A 431 -2.73 12.15 12.01
N GLU A 432 -2.96 11.44 13.12
CA GLU A 432 -3.17 12.05 14.42
C GLU A 432 -2.56 11.15 15.51
N SER A 433 -1.69 11.72 16.33
CA SER A 433 -1.06 11.07 17.50
C SER A 433 -0.43 9.71 17.19
N GLY A 434 0.32 9.60 16.09
CA GLY A 434 0.99 8.36 15.68
C GLY A 434 0.07 7.30 15.05
N TYR A 435 -1.14 7.69 14.63
CA TYR A 435 -2.07 6.80 13.92
C TYR A 435 -2.59 7.42 12.63
N ALA A 436 -2.77 6.61 11.59
CA ALA A 436 -3.55 6.99 10.41
C ALA A 436 -5.04 6.94 10.75
N ASN A 437 -5.78 7.98 10.34
CA ASN A 437 -7.23 8.00 10.43
C ASN A 437 -7.82 7.37 9.18
N VAL A 438 -8.71 6.39 9.35
CA VAL A 438 -9.46 5.78 8.26
C VAL A 438 -10.92 6.16 8.43
N SER A 439 -11.47 6.88 7.45
CA SER A 439 -12.83 7.43 7.55
C SER A 439 -13.90 6.35 7.63
N ASP A 440 -15.00 6.69 8.31
CA ASP A 440 -16.20 5.86 8.40
C ASP A 440 -17.12 6.05 7.19
N THR A 441 -17.04 7.21 6.56
CA THR A 441 -18.03 7.71 5.60
C THR A 441 -17.43 8.20 4.30
N ALA A 442 -16.14 8.53 4.28
CA ALA A 442 -15.48 9.06 3.08
C ALA A 442 -15.35 7.95 2.01
N PRO A 443 -15.93 8.14 0.81
CA PRO A 443 -15.84 7.14 -0.26
C PRO A 443 -14.42 6.92 -0.79
N GLY A 444 -14.13 5.71 -1.27
CA GLY A 444 -12.82 5.38 -1.84
C GLY A 444 -11.73 5.39 -0.79
N LEU A 445 -10.58 5.99 -1.12
CA LEU A 445 -9.47 6.24 -0.18
C LEU A 445 -9.75 7.42 0.77
N GLY A 446 -10.88 8.11 0.60
CA GLY A 446 -11.28 9.24 1.43
C GLY A 446 -10.51 10.54 1.20
N ILE A 447 -9.73 10.61 0.11
CA ILE A 447 -8.86 11.74 -0.23
C ILE A 447 -9.10 12.25 -1.65
N GLU A 448 -8.76 13.53 -1.85
CA GLU A 448 -8.64 14.19 -3.15
C GLU A 448 -7.27 14.87 -3.26
N LEU A 449 -6.72 14.97 -4.47
CA LEU A 449 -5.44 15.65 -4.66
C LEU A 449 -5.56 17.15 -4.40
N ASN A 450 -4.57 17.72 -3.73
CA ASN A 450 -4.41 19.16 -3.63
C ASN A 450 -3.52 19.65 -4.79
N GLU A 451 -4.16 19.99 -5.91
CA GLU A 451 -3.47 20.36 -7.15
C GLU A 451 -2.42 21.46 -6.97
N ASP A 452 -2.72 22.49 -6.18
CA ASP A 452 -1.80 23.61 -5.95
C ASP A 452 -0.52 23.17 -5.23
N GLU A 453 -0.63 22.20 -4.31
CA GLU A 453 0.53 21.67 -3.60
C GLU A 453 1.29 20.68 -4.49
N ILE A 454 0.59 19.76 -5.14
CA ILE A 454 1.18 18.78 -6.06
C ILE A 454 2.05 19.46 -7.12
N LYS A 455 1.57 20.55 -7.72
CA LYS A 455 2.29 21.30 -8.76
C LYS A 455 3.63 21.90 -8.28
N LYS A 456 3.81 22.13 -6.99
CA LYS A 456 5.08 22.64 -6.42
C LYS A 456 6.16 21.55 -6.33
N HIS A 457 5.75 20.29 -6.32
CA HIS A 457 6.63 19.14 -6.09
C HIS A 457 6.78 18.25 -7.33
N LEU A 458 6.32 18.71 -8.51
CA LEU A 458 6.49 17.99 -9.75
C LEU A 458 7.98 17.77 -10.06
N PHE A 459 8.30 16.57 -10.53
CA PHE A 459 9.67 16.21 -10.89
C PHE A 459 10.19 17.12 -12.01
N PRO A 460 11.35 17.79 -11.86
CA PRO A 460 11.83 18.74 -12.87
C PRO A 460 12.02 18.16 -14.28
N GLY A 461 12.28 16.85 -14.39
CA GLY A 461 12.43 16.16 -15.67
C GLY A 461 11.10 15.72 -16.31
N ASP A 462 9.98 15.79 -15.59
CA ASP A 462 8.63 15.53 -16.10
C ASP A 462 7.63 16.38 -15.29
N ASN A 463 7.36 17.59 -15.76
CA ASN A 463 6.45 18.53 -15.12
C ASN A 463 5.00 18.42 -15.64
N SER A 464 4.65 17.29 -16.28
CA SER A 464 3.29 17.06 -16.73
C SER A 464 2.37 16.76 -15.54
N TYR A 465 1.17 17.32 -15.58
CA TYR A 465 0.14 17.08 -14.56
C TYR A 465 -1.08 16.45 -15.21
N PHE A 466 -1.18 15.12 -15.12
CA PHE A 466 -2.27 14.32 -15.69
C PHE A 466 -2.60 14.69 -17.14
N ALA A 467 -1.56 14.81 -17.97
CA ALA A 467 -1.74 14.92 -19.42
C ALA A 467 -2.31 13.59 -19.98
N PRO A 468 -3.09 13.63 -21.08
CA PRO A 468 -3.54 12.41 -21.74
C PRO A 468 -2.36 11.56 -22.23
N THR A 469 -2.44 10.25 -22.04
CA THR A 469 -1.39 9.27 -22.39
C THR A 469 -1.83 8.41 -23.58
N SER A 470 -2.26 9.05 -24.66
CA SER A 470 -2.92 8.41 -25.80
C SER A 470 -2.09 7.32 -26.48
N GLU A 471 -0.76 7.41 -26.39
CA GLU A 471 0.20 6.46 -26.93
C GLU A 471 0.10 5.06 -26.30
N TRP A 472 -0.55 4.93 -25.14
CA TRP A 472 -0.77 3.68 -24.43
C TRP A 472 -2.18 3.10 -24.61
N ASN A 473 -3.01 3.69 -25.48
CA ASN A 473 -4.39 3.23 -25.69
C ASN A 473 -4.47 1.91 -26.47
N GLU A 474 -3.52 1.67 -27.36
CA GLU A 474 -3.58 0.55 -28.29
C GLU A 474 -3.00 -0.72 -27.66
N ARG A 475 -3.75 -1.82 -27.76
CA ARG A 475 -3.23 -3.14 -27.42
C ARG A 475 -2.35 -3.64 -28.57
N ARG A 476 -1.08 -3.92 -28.27
CA ARG A 476 -0.05 -4.28 -29.27
C ARG A 476 0.54 -5.68 -29.08
N SER A 477 0.01 -6.47 -28.14
CA SER A 477 0.50 -7.81 -27.83
C SER A 477 -0.65 -8.77 -27.56
N GLU A 478 -0.42 -10.04 -27.93
CA GLU A 478 -1.25 -11.18 -27.57
C GLU A 478 -0.76 -11.70 -26.21
N ASP A 479 -1.52 -11.46 -25.15
CA ASP A 479 -1.06 -11.62 -23.76
C ASP A 479 -1.43 -12.98 -23.13
N HIS A 480 -1.51 -14.04 -23.92
CA HIS A 480 -1.89 -15.36 -23.43
C HIS A 480 -0.65 -16.10 -22.92
N LEU A 481 -0.72 -16.65 -21.70
CA LEU A 481 0.40 -17.39 -21.09
C LEU A 481 0.52 -18.85 -21.57
N TRP A 482 -0.46 -19.35 -22.33
CA TRP A 482 -0.48 -20.73 -22.83
C TRP A 482 -0.69 -20.76 -24.33
N SER A 483 -0.27 -21.87 -24.96
CA SER A 483 -0.55 -22.13 -26.35
C SER A 483 -2.05 -22.41 -26.55
N GLY A 484 -2.73 -21.52 -27.24
CA GLY A 484 -4.13 -21.70 -27.60
C GLY A 484 -4.44 -20.95 -28.89
N ARG A 485 -4.92 -21.67 -29.91
CA ARG A 485 -5.62 -21.06 -31.05
C ARG A 485 -7.07 -21.51 -30.97
N PHE A 486 -7.99 -20.56 -30.84
CA PHE A 486 -9.40 -20.81 -31.08
C PHE A 486 -9.83 -20.04 -32.33
N THR A 487 -9.94 -20.79 -33.43
CA THR A 487 -10.84 -20.45 -34.52
C THR A 487 -11.57 -21.73 -34.91
N ILE A 488 -12.74 -21.95 -34.31
CA ILE A 488 -13.76 -22.80 -34.92
C ILE A 488 -14.76 -21.85 -35.56
N GLY A 489 -14.74 -21.75 -36.89
CA GLY A 489 -15.86 -21.23 -37.68
C GLY A 489 -15.85 -19.78 -38.17
N GLN A 490 -14.73 -19.02 -38.11
CA GLN A 490 -14.62 -17.78 -38.88
C GLN A 490 -13.70 -17.96 -40.11
N PRO A 491 -14.20 -17.71 -41.34
CA PRO A 491 -13.32 -17.67 -42.50
C PRO A 491 -12.40 -16.47 -42.32
N THR A 492 -11.09 -16.74 -42.30
CA THR A 492 -10.04 -15.74 -42.18
C THR A 492 -10.07 -14.83 -43.41
N GLY A 493 -10.85 -13.76 -43.33
CA GLY A 493 -10.76 -12.61 -44.22
C GLY A 493 -9.50 -11.82 -43.88
N ILE A 494 -8.33 -12.39 -44.17
CA ILE A 494 -7.07 -11.65 -44.18
C ILE A 494 -7.14 -10.74 -45.41
N VAL A 495 -7.45 -9.46 -45.20
CA VAL A 495 -7.08 -8.41 -46.15
C VAL A 495 -5.75 -7.86 -45.68
N PRO A 496 -4.64 -8.11 -46.40
CA PRO A 496 -3.34 -7.57 -46.03
C PRO A 496 -3.31 -6.07 -46.32
N LYS A 497 -2.84 -5.28 -45.35
CA LYS A 497 -2.14 -4.03 -45.61
C LYS A 497 -0.94 -3.93 -44.68
#